data_AF-A0A2K9BUN8-F1
#
_entry.id   AF-A0A2K9BUN8-F1
#
_cell.length_a   1.000
_cell.length_b   1.000
_cell.length_c   1.000
_cell.angle_alpha   90.00
_cell.angle_beta   90.00
_cell.angle_gamma   90.00
#
_symmetry.space_group_name_H-M   'P 1'
#
loop_
_entity.id
_entity.type
_entity.pdbx_description
1 polymer ?
#
loop_
_entity_poly.entity_id
_entity_poly.type
_entity_poly.pdbx_seq_one_letter_code
_entity_poly.pdbx_strand_id
1 'polypeptide(L)'
;MSHAERSETVLLRLRPQDTPTGISGSTFEQLMSQTGLNKTEVIHFALRQMADRFLPKYELDDGPLTDAQMAAIRAECPDQPEERITRRLF
;
A
#
# COMPACT_ATOMS: atom_id res chain seq x y z
N MET A 1 -2.88 23.44 -6.32
CA MET A 1 -1.57 23.53 -6.96
C MET A 1 -1.18 22.12 -7.37
N SER A 2 -1.34 21.77 -8.66
CA SER A 2 -1.10 20.41 -9.15
C SER A 2 0.38 20.08 -9.09
N HIS A 3 0.76 19.08 -8.28
CA HIS A 3 2.03 18.41 -8.45
C HIS A 3 1.91 17.60 -9.75
N ALA A 4 2.34 18.17 -10.87
CA ALA A 4 2.72 17.33 -12.00
C ALA A 4 3.94 16.56 -11.51
N GLU A 5 3.74 15.30 -11.12
CA GLU A 5 4.80 14.41 -10.65
C GLU A 5 5.90 14.38 -11.72
N ARG A 6 7.07 14.91 -11.38
CA ARG A 6 8.26 14.74 -12.21
C ARG A 6 8.59 13.25 -12.19
N SER A 7 8.72 12.64 -13.37
CA SER A 7 9.21 11.28 -13.48
C SER A 7 10.64 11.20 -12.93
N GLU A 8 10.80 10.54 -11.79
CA GLU A 8 12.11 10.25 -11.22
C GLU A 8 12.68 8.98 -11.83
N THR A 9 13.99 8.99 -12.13
CA THR A 9 14.69 7.83 -12.71
C THR A 9 15.63 7.23 -11.67
N VAL A 10 15.60 5.90 -11.52
CA VAL A 10 16.51 5.15 -10.65
C VAL A 10 17.37 4.21 -11.50
N LEU A 11 18.69 4.29 -11.33
CA LEU A 11 19.63 3.35 -11.94
C LEU A 11 19.84 2.15 -11.01
N LEU A 12 19.51 0.95 -11.52
CA LEU A 12 19.68 -0.31 -10.79
C LEU A 12 20.87 -1.09 -11.35
N ARG A 13 21.93 -1.25 -10.54
CA ARG A 13 23.06 -2.11 -10.87
C ARG A 13 22.87 -3.51 -10.29
N LEU A 14 22.81 -4.51 -11.16
CA LEU A 14 22.73 -5.91 -10.76
C LEU A 14 24.06 -6.40 -10.19
N ARG A 15 23.96 -7.39 -9.31
CA ARG A 15 25.13 -8.00 -8.67
C ARG A 15 25.70 -9.11 -9.57
N PRO A 16 26.99 -9.45 -9.43
CA PRO A 16 27.54 -10.61 -10.13
C PRO A 16 26.88 -11.93 -9.71
N GLN A 17 26.45 -12.01 -8.44
CA GLN A 17 25.77 -13.15 -7.83
C GLN A 17 24.72 -12.65 -6.83
N ASP A 18 23.76 -13.51 -6.50
CA ASP A 18 22.69 -13.16 -5.56
C ASP A 18 23.22 -12.94 -4.14
N THR A 19 22.57 -12.02 -3.42
CA THR A 19 22.86 -11.60 -2.04
C THR A 19 21.55 -11.37 -1.29
N PRO A 20 21.55 -11.25 0.05
CA PRO A 20 20.32 -11.02 0.81
C PRO A 20 19.49 -9.80 0.37
N THR A 21 20.10 -8.80 -0.27
CA THR A 21 19.45 -7.54 -0.68
C THR A 21 19.65 -7.19 -2.15
N GLY A 22 20.16 -8.12 -2.97
CA GLY A 22 20.46 -7.85 -4.36
C GLY A 22 20.51 -9.10 -5.20
N ILE A 23 20.11 -8.97 -6.46
CA ILE A 23 20.01 -10.08 -7.40
C ILE A 23 21.01 -9.96 -8.54
N SER A 24 21.33 -11.10 -9.11
CA SER A 24 22.13 -11.27 -10.31
C SER A 24 21.32 -11.09 -11.60
N GLY A 25 22.03 -10.93 -12.71
CA GLY A 25 21.44 -10.90 -14.04
C GLY A 25 20.64 -12.16 -14.36
N SER A 26 21.16 -13.35 -13.99
CA SER A 26 20.47 -14.63 -14.22
C SER A 26 19.15 -14.71 -13.47
N THR A 27 19.11 -14.28 -12.21
CA THR A 27 17.88 -14.30 -11.41
C THR A 27 16.84 -13.33 -11.97
N PHE A 28 17.27 -12.16 -12.45
CA PHE A 28 16.36 -11.22 -13.12
C PHE A 28 15.78 -11.82 -14.41
N GLU A 29 16.60 -12.37 -15.31
CA GLU A 29 16.11 -12.98 -16.55
C GLU A 29 15.13 -14.15 -16.26
N GLN A 30 15.38 -14.95 -15.22
CA GLN A 30 14.43 -15.97 -14.77
C GLN A 30 13.11 -15.37 -14.30
N LEU A 31 13.12 -14.30 -13.50
CA LEU A 31 11.90 -13.60 -13.08
C LEU A 31 11.10 -13.11 -14.29
N MET A 32 11.76 -12.51 -15.28
CA MET A 32 11.10 -12.08 -16.51
C MET A 32 10.47 -13.25 -17.25
N SER A 33 11.22 -14.35 -17.44
CA SER A 33 10.71 -15.54 -18.12
C SER A 33 9.52 -16.19 -17.41
N GLN A 34 9.51 -16.21 -16.08
CA GLN A 34 8.44 -16.85 -15.31
C GLN A 34 7.18 -15.98 -15.22
N THR A 35 7.36 -14.65 -15.17
CA THR A 35 6.24 -13.71 -15.03
C THR A 35 5.70 -13.19 -16.36
N GLY A 36 6.48 -13.31 -17.45
CA GLY A 36 6.17 -12.71 -18.75
C GLY A 36 6.37 -11.18 -18.78
N LEU A 37 6.92 -10.59 -17.71
CA LEU A 37 7.11 -9.15 -17.57
C LEU A 37 8.46 -8.70 -18.13
N ASN A 38 8.51 -7.46 -18.62
CA ASN A 38 9.77 -6.82 -19.00
C ASN A 38 10.57 -6.33 -17.77
N LYS A 39 11.81 -5.87 -17.99
CA LYS A 39 12.71 -5.43 -16.90
C LYS A 39 12.07 -4.38 -15.99
N THR A 40 11.50 -3.35 -16.59
CA THR A 40 10.89 -2.23 -15.86
C THR A 40 9.67 -2.70 -15.07
N GLU A 41 8.84 -3.54 -15.68
CA GLU A 41 7.64 -4.10 -15.03
C GLU A 41 7.99 -4.99 -13.84
N VAL A 42 9.01 -5.87 -13.96
CA VAL A 42 9.48 -6.69 -12.84
C VAL A 42 9.96 -5.81 -11.68
N ILE A 43 10.69 -4.72 -11.97
CA ILE A 43 11.18 -3.79 -10.94
C ILE A 43 9.99 -3.13 -10.23
N HIS A 44 9.03 -2.58 -10.97
CA HIS A 44 7.85 -1.95 -10.37
C HIS A 44 7.02 -2.95 -9.57
N PHE A 45 6.83 -4.16 -10.09
CA PHE A 45 6.08 -5.20 -9.40
C PHE A 45 6.76 -5.62 -8.09
N ALA A 46 8.08 -5.81 -8.10
CA ALA A 46 8.84 -6.13 -6.90
C ALA A 46 8.75 -5.01 -5.84
N LEU A 47 8.88 -3.76 -6.25
CA LEU A 47 8.72 -2.60 -5.35
C LEU A 47 7.30 -2.51 -4.80
N ARG A 48 6.27 -2.78 -5.62
CA ARG A 48 4.88 -2.81 -5.16
C ARG A 48 4.67 -3.89 -4.10
N GLN A 49 5.17 -5.11 -4.34
CA GLN A 49 5.07 -6.19 -3.35
C GLN A 49 5.83 -5.86 -2.06
N MET A 50 6.97 -5.18 -2.15
CA MET A 50 7.71 -4.72 -0.97
C MET A 50 6.92 -3.64 -0.21
N ALA A 51 6.33 -2.68 -0.93
CA ALA A 51 5.46 -1.68 -0.33
C ALA A 51 4.26 -2.32 0.39
N ASP A 52 3.58 -3.29 -0.23
CA ASP A 52 2.46 -4.00 0.38
C ASP A 52 2.82 -4.77 1.65
N ARG A 53 4.09 -5.16 1.79
CA ARG A 53 4.61 -5.89 2.96
C ARG A 53 5.01 -4.96 4.11
N PHE A 54 5.55 -3.78 3.80
CA PHE A 54 6.23 -2.95 4.80
C PHE A 54 5.56 -1.60 5.05
N LEU A 55 4.80 -1.07 4.09
CA LEU A 55 4.12 0.20 4.26
C LEU A 55 2.72 -0.02 4.84
N PRO A 56 2.30 0.80 5.82
CA PRO A 56 0.93 0.77 6.31
C PRO A 56 -0.03 1.10 5.16
N LYS A 57 -1.06 0.27 4.96
CA LYS A 57 -2.04 0.45 3.88
C LYS A 57 -3.02 1.59 4.16
N TYR A 58 -3.28 1.84 5.43
CA TYR A 58 -4.02 2.97 6.01
C TYR A 58 -3.45 3.19 7.42
N GLU A 59 -3.41 4.43 7.92
CA GLU A 59 -3.40 4.63 9.36
C GLU A 59 -4.72 4.04 9.89
N LEU A 60 -4.69 3.27 10.99
CA LEU A 60 -5.94 2.92 11.65
C LEU A 60 -6.64 4.22 12.05
N ASP A 61 -7.86 4.43 11.55
CA ASP A 61 -8.75 5.46 12.09
C ASP A 61 -9.29 4.97 13.43
N ASP A 62 -8.41 4.98 14.44
CA ASP A 62 -8.74 4.75 15.85
C ASP A 62 -9.21 6.06 16.52
N GLY A 63 -9.47 7.10 15.74
CA GLY A 63 -10.01 8.36 16.23
C GLY A 63 -11.38 8.14 16.85
N PRO A 64 -11.68 8.75 18.03
CA PRO A 64 -13.03 8.73 18.56
C PRO A 64 -13.96 9.44 17.57
N LEU A 65 -15.15 8.88 17.36
CA LEU A 65 -16.19 9.57 16.60
C LEU A 65 -16.45 10.95 17.23
N THR A 66 -16.41 12.00 16.42
CA THR A 66 -16.75 13.35 16.84
C THR A 66 -18.26 13.45 17.12
N ASP A 67 -18.65 14.43 17.93
CA ASP A 67 -20.08 14.64 18.26
C ASP A 67 -20.93 14.92 17.02
N ALA A 68 -20.36 15.56 15.99
CA ALA A 68 -21.03 15.80 14.71
C ALA A 68 -21.29 14.50 13.94
N GLN A 69 -20.33 13.58 13.93
CA GLN A 69 -20.48 12.26 13.30
C GLN A 69 -21.50 11.41 14.06
N MET A 70 -21.48 11.45 15.40
CA MET A 70 -22.47 10.77 16.23
C MET A 70 -23.89 11.30 16.00
N ALA A 71 -24.05 12.61 15.83
CA ALA A 71 -25.35 13.22 15.51
C ALA A 71 -25.87 12.78 14.14
N ALA A 72 -24.99 12.72 13.13
CA ALA A 72 -25.34 12.24 11.79
C ALA A 72 -25.76 10.76 11.80
N ILE A 73 -25.04 9.90 12.54
CA ILE A 73 -25.39 8.47 12.67
C ILE A 73 -26.77 8.31 13.32
N ARG A 74 -27.07 9.09 14.37
CA ARG A 74 -28.38 9.06 15.04
C ARG A 74 -29.52 9.53 14.15
N ALA A 75 -29.28 10.51 13.29
CA ALA A 75 -30.29 10.99 12.33
C ALA A 75 -30.63 9.93 11.27
N GLU A 76 -29.63 9.16 10.83
CA GLU A 76 -29.80 8.12 9.81
C GLU A 76 -30.28 6.78 10.39
N CYS A 77 -30.07 6.53 11.69
CA CYS A 77 -30.46 5.29 12.38
C CYS A 77 -31.29 5.56 13.65
N PRO A 78 -32.54 6.04 13.51
CA PRO A 78 -33.37 6.48 14.64
C PRO A 78 -33.83 5.34 15.57
N ASP A 79 -33.86 4.10 15.08
CA ASP A 79 -34.42 2.94 15.79
C ASP A 79 -33.37 2.07 16.52
N GLN A 80 -32.10 2.50 16.57
CA GLN A 80 -31.07 1.73 17.29
C GLN A 80 -30.95 2.15 18.77
N PRO A 81 -30.98 1.18 19.71
CA PRO A 81 -30.73 1.47 21.12
C PRO A 81 -29.28 1.96 21.31
N GLU A 82 -29.09 2.96 22.18
CA GLU A 82 -27.79 3.63 22.39
C GLU A 82 -26.64 2.67 22.74
N GLU A 83 -26.97 1.56 23.38
CA GLU A 83 -26.05 0.48 23.78
C GLU A 83 -25.38 -0.23 22.58
N ARG A 84 -25.94 -0.11 21.37
CA ARG A 84 -25.38 -0.69 20.14
C ARG A 84 -24.52 0.30 19.34
N ILE A 85 -24.48 1.58 19.73
CA ILE A 85 -23.70 2.61 19.04
C ILE A 85 -22.35 2.76 19.74
N THR A 86 -21.33 2.08 19.23
CA THR A 86 -19.96 2.18 19.75
C THR A 86 -19.29 3.47 19.25
N ARG A 87 -18.53 4.15 20.12
CA ARG A 87 -17.71 5.33 19.74
C ARG A 87 -16.41 4.96 19.02
N ARG A 88 -16.33 3.74 18.49
CA ARG A 88 -15.18 3.18 17.79
C ARG A 88 -15.67 2.43 16.56
N LEU A 89 -14.90 2.54 15.49
CA LEU A 89 -15.16 1.89 14.20
C LEU A 89 -14.77 0.40 14.19
N PHE A 90 -14.05 -0.09 15.21
CA PHE A 90 -13.65 -1.49 15.40
C PHE A 90 -13.67 -1.90 16.89
#